data_AF-G5K468-F1
#
_entry.id   AF-G5K468-F1
#
_cell.length_a   1.000
_cell.length_b   1.000
_cell.length_c   1.000
_cell.angle_alpha   90.00
_cell.angle_beta   90.00
_cell.angle_gamma   90.00
#
_symmetry.space_group_name_H-M   'P 1'
#
loop_
_entity.id
_entity.type
_entity.pdbx_description
1 polymer ?
#
loop_
_entity_poly.entity_id
_entity_poly.type
_entity_poly.pdbx_seq_one_letter_code
_entity_poly.pdbx_strand_id
1 'polypeptide(L)'
;MKDFFKPYPYVLQDLAFKAIQTHKKSLLETVFDKVETLIETEEDYINYYAFRQKLFRNFRDTRPSQLRGLTSHGIGAMESQHRKVTYRMKHRGMYWSVTGACTMAKIILLERINKLDDLFFGDWRKQYQKYRRRGLGAGHLVNHYPHDAVVIRR
;
A
#
# COMPACT_ATOMS: atom_id res chain seq x y z
N MET A 1 -7.03 -20.13 5.63
CA MET A 1 -6.21 -21.36 5.41
C MET A 1 -6.41 -22.33 6.56
N LYS A 2 -6.23 -21.92 7.83
CA LYS A 2 -6.60 -22.77 8.98
C LYS A 2 -8.07 -23.19 8.95
N ASP A 3 -8.97 -22.26 8.62
CA ASP A 3 -10.41 -22.54 8.57
C ASP A 3 -10.78 -23.52 7.47
N PHE A 4 -10.16 -23.40 6.29
CA PHE A 4 -10.36 -24.32 5.17
C PHE A 4 -9.90 -25.74 5.51
N PHE A 5 -8.79 -25.89 6.23
CA PHE A 5 -8.26 -27.21 6.60
C PHE A 5 -8.88 -27.80 7.88
N LYS A 6 -9.78 -27.07 8.57
CA LYS A 6 -10.41 -27.51 9.81
C LYS A 6 -11.18 -28.84 9.72
N PRO A 7 -11.93 -29.15 8.63
CA PRO A 7 -12.65 -30.42 8.53
C PRO A 7 -11.75 -31.59 8.12
N TYR A 8 -10.53 -31.34 7.66
CA TYR A 8 -9.62 -32.38 7.16
C TYR A 8 -8.61 -32.83 8.22
N PRO A 9 -7.96 -34.00 8.04
CA PRO A 9 -6.93 -34.48 8.95
C PRO A 9 -5.81 -33.47 9.19
N TYR A 10 -5.39 -33.34 10.45
CA TYR A 10 -4.33 -32.42 10.88
C TYR A 10 -3.01 -32.59 10.08
N VAL A 11 -2.70 -33.82 9.66
CA VAL A 11 -1.50 -34.12 8.86
C VAL A 11 -1.50 -33.36 7.53
N LEU A 12 -2.66 -33.25 6.86
CA LEU A 12 -2.78 -32.50 5.59
C LEU A 12 -2.59 -31.01 5.82
N GLN A 13 -3.11 -30.50 6.94
CA GLN A 13 -2.92 -29.11 7.34
C GLN A 13 -1.44 -28.78 7.55
N ASP A 14 -0.72 -29.59 8.33
CA ASP A 14 0.70 -29.39 8.61
C ASP A 14 1.55 -29.48 7.32
N LEU A 15 1.27 -30.47 6.47
CA LEU A 15 1.93 -30.61 5.17
C LEU A 15 1.68 -29.40 4.25
N ALA A 16 0.46 -28.86 4.22
CA ALA A 16 0.15 -27.64 3.47
C ALA A 16 0.96 -26.44 3.96
N PHE A 17 1.04 -26.25 5.29
CA PHE A 17 1.86 -25.17 5.86
C PHE A 17 3.34 -25.35 5.55
N LYS A 18 3.86 -26.58 5.67
CA LYS A 18 5.24 -26.91 5.32
C LYS A 18 5.54 -26.66 3.85
N ALA A 19 4.60 -26.98 2.95
CA ALA A 19 4.73 -26.71 1.52
C ALA A 19 4.84 -25.21 1.23
N ILE A 20 4.07 -24.38 1.92
CA ILE A 20 4.13 -22.92 1.78
C ILE A 20 5.42 -22.34 2.35
N GLN A 21 5.83 -22.76 3.55
CA GLN A 21 7.08 -22.30 4.18
C GLN A 21 8.31 -22.66 3.34
N THR A 22 8.31 -23.84 2.73
CA THR A 22 9.41 -24.28 1.85
C THR A 22 9.23 -23.83 0.40
N HIS A 23 8.13 -23.14 0.07
CA HIS A 23 7.74 -22.73 -1.29
C HIS A 23 7.82 -23.87 -2.32
N LYS A 24 7.35 -25.06 -1.92
CA LYS A 24 7.32 -26.27 -2.76
C LYS A 24 5.91 -26.48 -3.31
N LYS A 25 5.70 -26.06 -4.56
CA LYS A 25 4.39 -26.15 -5.24
C LYS A 25 3.91 -27.60 -5.40
N SER A 26 4.81 -28.51 -5.79
CA SER A 26 4.48 -29.94 -5.99
C SER A 26 3.96 -30.60 -4.72
N LEU A 27 4.55 -30.31 -3.57
CA LEU A 27 4.07 -30.83 -2.28
C LEU A 27 2.66 -30.32 -1.97
N LEU A 28 2.38 -29.06 -2.30
CA LEU A 28 1.05 -28.49 -2.13
C LEU A 28 0.04 -29.16 -3.06
N GLU A 29 0.39 -29.43 -4.33
CA GLU A 29 -0.47 -30.15 -5.28
C GLU A 29 -0.88 -31.51 -4.72
N THR A 30 0.08 -32.31 -4.23
CA THR A 30 -0.22 -33.62 -3.61
C THR A 30 -1.13 -33.52 -2.39
N VAL A 31 -1.03 -32.47 -1.59
CA VAL A 31 -1.95 -32.27 -0.45
C VAL A 31 -3.36 -31.98 -0.95
N PHE A 32 -3.51 -31.14 -1.97
CA PHE A 32 -4.81 -30.83 -2.56
C PHE A 32 -5.43 -32.04 -3.25
N ASP A 33 -4.65 -32.87 -3.96
CA ASP A 33 -5.14 -34.12 -4.57
C ASP A 33 -5.67 -35.09 -3.50
N LYS A 34 -5.01 -35.17 -2.33
CA LYS A 34 -5.50 -35.96 -1.19
C LYS A 34 -6.77 -35.38 -0.58
N VAL A 35 -6.88 -34.05 -0.47
CA VAL A 35 -8.11 -33.39 0.01
C VAL A 35 -9.25 -33.67 -0.97
N GLU A 36 -9.01 -33.62 -2.28
CA GLU A 36 -10.01 -33.93 -3.32
C GLU A 36 -10.61 -35.32 -3.15
N THR A 37 -9.79 -36.30 -2.77
CA THR A 37 -10.22 -37.68 -2.51
C THR A 37 -11.13 -37.81 -1.28
N LEU A 38 -11.07 -36.86 -0.34
CA LEU A 38 -11.86 -36.87 0.90
C LEU A 38 -13.17 -36.10 0.78
N ILE A 39 -13.44 -35.45 -0.36
CA ILE A 39 -14.65 -34.64 -0.56
C ILE A 39 -15.78 -35.55 -1.03
N GLU A 40 -16.90 -35.50 -0.30
CA GLU A 40 -18.09 -36.31 -0.60
C GLU A 40 -19.24 -35.47 -1.19
N THR A 41 -19.30 -34.18 -0.85
CA THR A 41 -20.41 -33.29 -1.25
C THR A 41 -20.01 -32.35 -2.40
N GLU A 42 -20.98 -32.01 -3.24
CA GLU A 42 -20.77 -31.07 -4.36
C GLU A 42 -20.47 -29.64 -3.86
N GLU A 43 -21.09 -29.23 -2.76
CA GLU A 43 -20.86 -27.91 -2.15
C GLU A 43 -19.40 -27.78 -1.63
N ASP A 44 -18.89 -28.82 -0.98
CA ASP A 44 -17.50 -28.86 -0.53
C ASP A 44 -16.53 -28.88 -1.72
N TYR A 45 -16.89 -29.55 -2.82
CA TYR A 45 -16.08 -29.56 -4.04
C TYR A 45 -15.98 -28.16 -4.67
N ILE A 46 -17.07 -27.41 -4.73
CA ILE A 46 -17.07 -26.02 -5.23
C ILE A 46 -16.16 -25.14 -4.35
N ASN A 47 -16.28 -25.25 -3.03
CA ASN A 47 -15.46 -24.51 -2.07
C ASN A 47 -13.97 -24.88 -2.19
N TYR A 48 -13.67 -26.17 -2.29
CA TYR A 48 -12.32 -26.70 -2.55
C TYR A 48 -11.74 -26.13 -3.85
N TYR A 49 -12.48 -26.22 -4.95
CA TYR A 49 -12.02 -25.78 -6.26
C TYR A 49 -11.72 -24.27 -6.26
N ALA A 50 -12.62 -23.45 -5.71
CA ALA A 50 -12.43 -22.01 -5.59
C ALA A 50 -11.21 -21.67 -4.72
N PHE A 51 -11.03 -22.37 -3.60
CA PHE A 51 -9.88 -22.17 -2.70
C PHE A 51 -8.55 -22.58 -3.35
N ARG A 52 -8.53 -23.77 -3.97
CA ARG A 52 -7.37 -24.30 -4.72
C ARG A 52 -6.96 -23.33 -5.81
N GLN A 53 -7.88 -22.96 -6.70
CA GLN A 53 -7.62 -22.02 -7.80
C GLN A 53 -7.04 -20.70 -7.29
N LYS A 54 -7.64 -20.10 -6.25
CA LYS A 54 -7.16 -18.84 -5.66
C LYS A 54 -5.74 -18.98 -5.10
N LEU A 55 -5.47 -20.08 -4.38
CA LEU A 55 -4.17 -20.30 -3.75
C LEU A 55 -3.07 -20.55 -4.80
N PHE A 56 -3.35 -21.38 -5.80
CA PHE A 56 -2.38 -21.71 -6.85
C PHE A 56 -2.10 -20.52 -7.78
N ARG A 57 -3.12 -19.74 -8.12
CA ARG A 57 -2.96 -18.50 -8.90
C ARG A 57 -2.01 -17.52 -8.21
N ASN A 58 -2.11 -17.41 -6.89
CA ASN A 58 -1.32 -16.48 -6.08
C ASN A 58 -0.14 -17.17 -5.37
N PHE A 59 0.25 -18.39 -5.76
CA PHE A 59 1.26 -19.17 -5.02
C PHE A 59 2.62 -18.46 -4.97
N ARG A 60 2.98 -17.76 -6.06
CA ARG A 60 4.20 -16.94 -6.14
C ARG A 60 4.28 -15.92 -5.00
N ASP A 61 3.14 -15.38 -4.56
CA ASP A 61 3.06 -14.37 -3.51
C ASP A 61 3.16 -14.96 -2.10
N THR A 62 3.12 -16.29 -1.96
CA THR A 62 3.30 -16.98 -0.68
C THR A 62 4.76 -17.19 -0.31
N ARG A 63 5.70 -16.91 -1.23
CA ARG A 63 7.15 -17.06 -1.01
C ARG A 63 7.57 -16.32 0.28
N PRO A 64 8.15 -16.98 1.28
CA PRO A 64 8.56 -16.32 2.52
C PRO A 64 9.64 -15.25 2.27
N SER A 65 9.69 -14.25 3.15
CA SER A 65 10.63 -13.10 3.07
C SER A 65 12.09 -13.55 2.95
N GLN A 66 12.49 -14.55 3.75
CA GLN A 66 13.84 -15.13 3.72
C GLN A 66 14.22 -15.64 2.32
N LEU A 67 13.29 -16.34 1.66
CA LEU A 67 13.51 -16.83 0.30
C LEU A 67 13.50 -15.70 -0.74
N ARG A 68 13.00 -14.50 -0.42
CA ARG A 68 13.08 -13.31 -1.28
C ARG A 68 14.34 -12.47 -1.03
N GLY A 69 15.23 -12.89 -0.12
CA GLY A 69 16.37 -12.09 0.31
C GLY A 69 15.99 -10.90 1.21
N LEU A 70 14.80 -10.93 1.81
CA LEU A 70 14.30 -9.90 2.71
C LEU A 70 14.39 -10.37 4.16
N THR A 71 14.72 -9.45 5.07
CA THR A 71 14.68 -9.72 6.52
C THR A 71 13.22 -9.89 6.99
N SER A 72 12.98 -10.82 7.91
CA SER A 72 11.64 -11.16 8.42
C SER A 72 10.93 -10.02 9.18
N HIS A 73 11.64 -8.97 9.59
CA HIS A 73 11.13 -7.90 10.45
C HIS A 73 10.26 -6.84 9.73
N GLY A 74 10.02 -6.95 8.43
CA GLY A 74 9.35 -5.90 7.65
C GLY A 74 7.85 -5.71 7.95
N ILE A 75 7.11 -6.80 8.23
CA ILE A 75 5.64 -6.74 8.35
C ILE A 75 5.20 -5.95 9.58
N GLY A 76 5.78 -6.23 10.76
CA GLY A 76 5.46 -5.50 11.98
C GLY A 76 5.80 -4.01 11.90
N ALA A 77 6.89 -3.68 11.20
CA ALA A 77 7.22 -2.29 10.90
C ALA A 77 6.11 -1.65 10.03
N MET A 78 5.71 -2.27 8.92
CA MET A 78 4.64 -1.78 8.05
C MET A 78 3.31 -1.57 8.79
N GLU A 79 2.89 -2.55 9.60
CA GLU A 79 1.65 -2.45 10.39
C GLU A 79 1.70 -1.29 11.40
N SER A 80 2.83 -1.13 12.09
CA SER A 80 3.03 -0.04 13.06
C SER A 80 3.01 1.35 12.40
N GLN A 81 3.57 1.49 11.19
CA GLN A 81 3.55 2.76 10.45
C GLN A 81 2.15 3.06 9.94
N HIS A 82 1.50 2.07 9.32
CA HIS A 82 0.16 2.23 8.78
C HIS A 82 -0.81 2.71 9.85
N ARG A 83 -0.77 2.10 11.06
CA ARG A 83 -1.60 2.50 12.20
C ARG A 83 -1.46 3.97 12.55
N LYS A 84 -0.23 4.52 12.59
CA LYS A 84 0.02 5.93 12.92
C LYS A 84 -0.63 6.87 11.92
N VAL A 85 -0.55 6.53 10.64
CA VAL A 85 -1.20 7.30 9.56
C VAL A 85 -2.72 7.21 9.69
N THR A 86 -3.27 5.98 9.76
CA THR A 86 -4.72 5.78 9.81
C THR A 86 -5.34 6.41 11.06
N TYR A 87 -4.68 6.38 12.21
CA TYR A 87 -5.22 6.92 13.46
C TYR A 87 -5.36 8.44 13.43
N ARG A 88 -4.44 9.16 12.77
CA ARG A 88 -4.55 10.61 12.59
C ARG A 88 -5.68 11.01 11.63
N MET A 89 -6.05 10.10 10.73
CA MET A 89 -7.06 10.30 9.70
C MET A 89 -8.46 9.84 10.13
N LYS A 90 -8.56 8.87 11.05
CA LYS A 90 -9.83 8.37 11.61
C LYS A 90 -10.54 9.43 12.45
N HIS A 91 -11.87 9.29 12.57
CA HIS A 91 -12.75 10.09 13.43
C HIS A 91 -12.71 11.62 13.18
N ARG A 92 -12.33 12.04 11.97
CA ARG A 92 -12.32 13.46 11.57
C ARG A 92 -13.65 13.94 10.96
N GLY A 93 -14.64 13.06 10.80
CA GLY A 93 -15.93 13.39 10.17
C GLY A 93 -15.84 13.79 8.70
N MET A 94 -14.69 13.54 8.05
CA MET A 94 -14.37 13.99 6.70
C MET A 94 -13.96 12.81 5.81
N TYR A 95 -14.41 12.83 4.56
CA TYR A 95 -13.88 11.96 3.52
C TYR A 95 -12.57 12.54 2.98
N TRP A 96 -11.50 11.74 3.03
CA TRP A 96 -10.20 12.15 2.52
C TRP A 96 -10.13 11.96 1.01
N SER A 97 -9.82 13.02 0.27
CA SER A 97 -9.37 12.86 -1.12
C SER A 97 -8.03 12.13 -1.16
N VAL A 98 -7.70 11.47 -2.27
CA VAL A 98 -6.39 10.80 -2.45
C VAL A 98 -5.25 11.78 -2.20
N THR A 99 -5.36 12.99 -2.74
CA THR A 99 -4.38 14.06 -2.54
C THR A 99 -4.26 14.47 -1.07
N GLY A 100 -5.38 14.65 -0.37
CA GLY A 100 -5.39 15.00 1.05
C GLY A 100 -4.78 13.91 1.92
N ALA A 101 -5.13 12.65 1.65
CA ALA A 101 -4.59 11.48 2.33
C ALA A 101 -3.06 11.37 2.13
N CYS A 102 -2.58 11.48 0.89
CA CYS A 102 -1.15 11.47 0.58
C CYS A 102 -0.40 12.64 1.25
N THR A 103 -1.01 13.82 1.29
CA THR A 103 -0.41 15.00 1.93
C THR A 103 -0.28 14.80 3.44
N MET A 104 -1.33 14.29 4.10
CA MET A 104 -1.27 13.95 5.52
C MET A 104 -0.24 12.87 5.83
N ALA A 105 -0.16 11.82 5.01
CA ALA A 105 0.86 10.78 5.17
C ALA A 105 2.28 11.36 5.08
N LYS A 106 2.53 12.28 4.14
CA LYS A 106 3.82 13.00 4.02
C LYS A 106 4.11 13.87 5.24
N ILE A 107 3.12 14.60 5.76
CA ILE A 107 3.27 15.42 6.97
C ILE A 107 3.67 14.54 8.17
N ILE A 108 2.98 13.42 8.38
CA ILE A 108 3.27 12.47 9.47
C ILE A 108 4.68 11.87 9.32
N LEU A 109 5.10 11.59 8.09
CA LEU A 109 6.45 11.11 7.83
C LEU A 109 7.51 12.18 8.16
N LEU A 110 7.27 13.43 7.74
CA LEU A 110 8.16 14.57 7.99
C LEU A 110 8.28 14.92 9.47
N GLU A 111 7.17 14.84 10.22
CA GLU A 111 7.14 14.94 11.68
C GLU A 111 8.10 13.90 12.28
N ARG A 112 7.98 12.64 11.86
CA ARG A 112 8.76 11.53 12.42
C ARG A 112 10.26 11.63 12.14
N ILE A 113 10.66 12.21 11.01
CA ILE A 113 12.07 12.42 10.67
C ILE A 113 12.59 13.79 11.16
N ASN A 114 11.82 14.52 11.97
CA ASN A 114 12.14 15.87 12.48
C ASN A 114 12.46 16.89 11.38
N LYS A 115 11.78 16.80 10.23
CA LYS A 115 11.91 17.75 9.10
C LYS A 115 10.62 18.52 8.82
N LEU A 116 9.64 18.43 9.71
CA LEU A 116 8.39 19.15 9.54
C LEU A 116 8.58 20.67 9.63
N ASP A 117 9.45 21.12 10.54
CA ASP A 117 9.76 22.55 10.69
C ASP A 117 10.44 23.10 9.44
N ASP A 118 11.34 22.34 8.81
CA ASP A 118 11.97 22.74 7.54
C ASP A 118 10.95 22.84 6.40
N LEU A 119 9.93 21.97 6.36
CA LEU A 119 8.83 22.12 5.41
C LEU A 119 8.11 23.47 5.59
N PHE A 120 7.81 23.90 6.82
CA PHE A 120 7.06 25.13 7.07
C PHE A 120 7.90 26.40 7.11
N PHE A 121 9.16 26.30 7.52
CA PHE A 121 10.02 27.44 7.87
C PHE A 121 11.38 27.42 7.18
N GLY A 122 11.68 26.40 6.38
CA GLY A 122 12.95 26.26 5.68
C GLY A 122 13.24 27.37 4.68
N ASP A 123 14.53 27.58 4.43
CA ASP A 123 15.03 28.62 3.53
C ASP A 123 14.59 28.43 2.07
N TRP A 124 14.13 27.23 1.71
CA TRP A 124 13.50 26.94 0.42
C TRP A 124 12.36 27.92 0.10
N ARG A 125 11.65 28.44 1.12
CA ARG A 125 10.57 29.43 0.93
C ARG A 125 11.10 30.75 0.38
N LYS A 126 12.26 31.22 0.87
CA LYS A 126 12.92 32.43 0.37
C LYS A 126 13.37 32.23 -1.08
N GLN A 127 13.88 31.04 -1.41
CA GLN A 127 14.25 30.69 -2.78
C GLN A 127 13.01 30.63 -3.68
N TYR A 128 11.95 29.95 -3.24
CA TYR A 128 10.69 29.83 -3.97
C TYR A 128 10.01 31.18 -4.22
N GLN A 129 10.07 32.12 -3.28
CA GLN A 129 9.54 33.48 -3.48
C GLN A 129 10.18 34.20 -4.68
N LYS A 130 11.48 33.97 -4.94
CA LYS A 130 12.17 34.54 -6.11
C LYS A 130 11.58 33.99 -7.42
N TYR A 131 11.20 32.72 -7.42
CA TYR A 131 10.60 32.05 -8.57
C TYR A 131 9.09 32.32 -8.70
N ARG A 132 8.34 32.51 -7.60
CA ARG A 132 6.89 32.71 -7.61
C ARG A 132 6.46 33.94 -8.42
N ARG A 133 7.28 34.98 -8.48
CA ARG A 133 7.02 36.22 -9.24
C ARG A 133 7.44 36.13 -10.71
N ARG A 134 8.30 35.17 -11.06
CA ARG A 134 8.72 34.91 -12.44
C ARG A 134 7.86 33.74 -12.91
N GLY A 135 6.74 34.01 -13.59
CA GLY A 135 5.91 32.94 -14.16
C GLY A 135 6.79 32.03 -15.03
N LEU A 136 7.08 30.81 -14.56
CA LEU A 136 7.89 29.82 -15.28
C LEU A 136 7.05 28.99 -16.26
N GLY A 137 5.89 29.50 -16.67
CA GLY A 137 5.13 28.89 -17.75
C GLY A 137 5.82 29.19 -19.08
N ALA A 138 6.05 28.18 -19.91
CA ALA A 138 6.49 28.35 -21.30
C ALA A 138 5.40 28.97 -22.21
N GLY A 139 4.40 29.64 -21.64
CA GLY A 139 3.39 30.40 -22.35
C GLY A 139 3.85 31.84 -22.52
N HIS A 140 3.52 32.44 -23.66
CA HIS A 140 3.89 33.81 -24.00
C HIS A 140 3.45 34.77 -22.89
N LEU A 141 4.42 35.37 -22.19
CA LEU A 141 4.15 36.43 -21.23
C LEU A 141 3.67 37.66 -22.01
N VAL A 142 2.36 37.87 -22.09
CA VAL A 142 1.81 39.17 -22.50
C VAL A 142 2.20 40.14 -21.40
N ASN A 143 3.03 41.11 -21.77
CA ASN A 143 3.63 42.07 -20.86
C ASN A 143 2.56 43.11 -20.48
N HIS A 144 1.68 42.77 -19.53
CA HIS A 144 0.84 43.76 -18.87
C HIS A 144 1.68 44.45 -17.80
N TYR A 145 2.56 45.37 -18.21
CA TYR A 145 2.99 46.41 -17.28
C TYR A 145 1.72 47.14 -16.79
N PRO A 146 1.61 47.48 -15.50
CA PRO A 146 0.60 48.43 -15.08
C PRO A 146 0.96 49.75 -15.76
N HIS A 147 0.25 50.11 -16.82
CA HIS A 147 0.29 51.48 -17.32
C HIS A 147 -0.28 52.36 -16.20
N ASP A 148 0.47 53.38 -15.78
CA ASP A 148 -0.06 54.41 -14.91
C ASP A 148 -1.35 54.96 -15.49
N ALA A 149 -2.32 55.23 -14.62
CA ALA A 149 -3.64 55.70 -15.01
C ALA A 149 -3.52 56.92 -15.94
N VAL A 150 -3.93 56.76 -17.20
CA VAL A 150 -3.95 57.84 -18.18
C VAL A 150 -5.03 58.84 -17.76
N VAL A 151 -4.62 59.93 -17.10
CA VAL A 151 -5.50 61.05 -16.81
C VAL A 151 -5.75 61.81 -18.11
N ILE A 152 -6.87 61.52 -18.77
CA ILE A 152 -7.34 62.29 -19.92
C ILE A 152 -7.90 63.60 -19.39
N ARG A 153 -7.16 64.70 -19.55
CA ARG A 153 -7.71 66.05 -19.37
C ARG A 153 -8.64 66.34 -20.55
N ARG A 154 -9.92 66.58 -20.23
CA ARG A 154 -10.89 67.18 -21.16
C ARG A 154 -10.61 68.66 -21.34
#